data_AF-A0A0Q7VYR3-F1
#
_entry.id   AF-A0A0Q7VYR3-F1
#
_cell.length_a   1.000
_cell.length_b   1.000
_cell.length_c   1.000
_cell.angle_alpha   90.00
_cell.angle_beta   90.00
_cell.angle_gamma   90.00
#
_symmetry.space_group_name_H-M   'P 1'
#
loop_
_entity.id
_entity.type
_entity.pdbx_description
1 polymer ?
#
loop_
_entity_poly.entity_id
_entity_poly.type
_entity_poly.pdbx_seq_one_letter_code
_entity_poly.pdbx_strand_id
1 'polypeptide(L)'
;METIQCDVAVIGAGTAGLSAYRAARNAGKHAILIEDGPHGTTCARVGCMPSKLLIAAAEAAHAVREAPGFGIQPGGLKVDGKAVMERVRSERDRFVGFVLENVAAMPAEDKLHGRARFTAPNRLQIGANLEVAAKAVVIATGSRPDIPSEWAAAGPRVINSDAVFEWTDLPRSVAVIGAGVIGLELGQALHRLGVRVAIIARGSSVAQLKDPHVLAAASQALGEEMDLRFRTEVSAITRAGDGLELRTRGTEGEERTEHFDYVLVTTGRTPNVSGLGLDHTGLALDKNGVPKFDRHTMQCGDSCIFIAGDASAEIPLLPEAADQGKIAGANAASYPEVKPGLRRTPLAITFSEPQIATVGQGYKELSNGREHFAIGAVSFDNQGRSRVMRQNKGMLRVYAEYASGRFLGAEMVGPRAEHIGHLLAWAHQARLTVPQMLEMPFYHPVVEEGLRTALRDLALELQKPPPPPKPVPNDCTPGC
;
A
#
# COMPACT_ATOMS: atom_id res chain seq x y z
N MET A 1 3.41 -19.38 37.18
CA MET A 1 3.14 -18.94 35.79
C MET A 1 1.93 -19.75 35.34
N GLU A 2 0.84 -19.09 34.98
CA GLU A 2 -0.34 -19.76 34.43
C GLU A 2 -0.04 -20.16 32.98
N THR A 3 -0.49 -21.33 32.54
CA THR A 3 -0.25 -21.83 31.18
C THR A 3 -1.56 -22.18 30.50
N ILE A 4 -1.82 -21.55 29.36
CA ILE A 4 -2.95 -21.86 28.48
C ILE A 4 -2.43 -22.70 27.31
N GLN A 5 -3.16 -23.75 26.95
CA GLN A 5 -2.87 -24.61 25.80
C GLN A 5 -3.85 -24.30 24.66
N CYS A 6 -3.34 -24.13 23.44
CA CYS A 6 -4.18 -23.99 22.25
C CYS A 6 -3.57 -24.73 21.04
N ASP A 7 -4.37 -24.91 20.00
CA ASP A 7 -3.85 -25.42 18.74
C ASP A 7 -3.11 -24.32 17.98
N VAL A 8 -3.69 -23.11 17.92
CA VAL A 8 -3.13 -21.99 17.17
C VAL A 8 -3.11 -20.72 18.03
N ALA A 9 -1.95 -20.09 18.18
CA ALA A 9 -1.85 -18.74 18.73
C ALA A 9 -1.62 -17.73 17.61
N VAL A 10 -2.38 -16.63 17.60
CA VAL A 10 -2.26 -15.55 16.61
C VAL A 10 -1.83 -14.27 17.32
N ILE A 11 -0.69 -13.72 16.94
CA ILE A 11 -0.13 -12.49 17.53
C ILE A 11 -0.50 -11.29 16.64
N GLY A 12 -1.37 -10.42 17.16
CA GLY A 12 -1.89 -9.23 16.50
C GLY A 12 -3.31 -9.41 15.98
N ALA A 13 -4.22 -8.49 16.30
CA ALA A 13 -5.62 -8.45 15.89
C ALA A 13 -5.87 -7.48 14.71
N GLY A 14 -4.90 -7.37 13.80
CA GLY A 14 -5.06 -6.69 12.52
C GLY A 14 -5.81 -7.55 11.48
N THR A 15 -5.89 -7.08 10.24
CA THR A 15 -6.58 -7.79 9.13
C THR A 15 -6.07 -9.22 8.95
N ALA A 16 -4.75 -9.41 8.93
CA ALA A 16 -4.14 -10.73 8.80
C ALA A 16 -4.45 -11.63 10.00
N GLY A 17 -4.34 -11.11 11.22
CA GLY A 17 -4.58 -11.89 12.43
C GLY A 17 -6.04 -12.30 12.60
N LEU A 18 -6.99 -11.39 12.36
CA LEU A 18 -8.42 -11.70 12.37
C LEU A 18 -8.77 -12.75 11.30
N SER A 19 -8.14 -12.69 10.13
CA SER A 19 -8.32 -13.68 9.05
C SER A 19 -7.72 -15.04 9.43
N ALA A 20 -6.54 -15.06 10.06
CA ALA A 20 -5.88 -16.27 10.53
C ALA A 20 -6.66 -16.95 11.65
N TYR A 21 -7.11 -16.19 12.64
CA TYR A 21 -7.97 -16.69 13.72
C TYR A 21 -9.24 -17.33 13.16
N ARG A 22 -9.96 -16.64 12.27
CA ARG A 22 -11.17 -17.19 11.62
C ARG A 22 -10.87 -18.47 10.83
N ALA A 23 -9.76 -18.52 10.08
CA ALA A 23 -9.38 -19.70 9.33
C ALA A 23 -9.12 -20.90 10.26
N ALA A 24 -8.42 -20.69 11.38
CA ALA A 24 -8.16 -21.73 12.36
C ALA A 24 -9.44 -22.21 13.07
N ARG A 25 -10.32 -21.29 13.50
CA ARG A 25 -11.62 -21.64 14.10
C ARG A 25 -12.53 -22.41 13.14
N ASN A 26 -12.58 -22.01 11.86
CA ASN A 26 -13.35 -22.71 10.83
C ASN A 26 -12.82 -24.13 10.57
N ALA A 27 -11.55 -24.40 10.85
CA ALA A 27 -10.95 -25.74 10.83
C ALA A 27 -11.18 -26.53 12.13
N GLY A 28 -12.03 -26.03 13.04
CA GLY A 28 -12.39 -26.70 14.30
C GLY A 28 -11.29 -26.66 15.37
N LYS A 29 -10.32 -25.76 15.27
CA LYS A 29 -9.19 -25.66 16.21
C LYS A 29 -9.47 -24.68 17.34
N HIS A 30 -8.89 -24.96 18.51
CA HIS A 30 -8.84 -23.98 19.59
C HIS A 30 -7.77 -22.93 19.24
N ALA A 31 -8.22 -21.73 18.89
CA ALA A 31 -7.36 -20.63 18.48
C ALA A 31 -7.45 -19.47 19.48
N ILE A 32 -6.31 -18.88 19.82
CA ILE A 32 -6.22 -17.70 20.69
C ILE A 32 -5.66 -16.53 19.90
N LEU A 33 -6.35 -15.39 19.96
CA LEU A 33 -5.93 -14.11 19.40
C LEU A 33 -5.36 -13.22 20.50
N ILE A 34 -4.13 -12.75 20.30
CA ILE A 34 -3.38 -11.95 21.27
C ILE A 34 -3.16 -10.54 20.71
N GLU A 35 -3.51 -9.51 21.46
CA GLU A 35 -3.35 -8.10 21.05
C GLU A 35 -2.87 -7.24 22.23
N ASP A 36 -1.93 -6.32 22.01
CA ASP A 36 -1.39 -5.42 23.06
C ASP A 36 -1.81 -3.96 22.89
N GLY A 37 -2.42 -3.62 21.76
CA GLY A 37 -2.95 -2.30 21.44
C GLY A 37 -4.48 -2.27 21.29
N PRO A 38 -5.02 -1.13 20.83
CA PRO A 38 -6.45 -1.01 20.57
C PRO A 38 -6.87 -1.88 19.38
N HIS A 39 -7.96 -2.63 19.55
CA HIS A 39 -8.66 -3.29 18.46
C HIS A 39 -9.19 -2.27 17.44
N GLY A 40 -9.52 -2.74 16.23
CA GLY A 40 -10.06 -1.91 15.15
C GLY A 40 -9.28 -2.00 13.84
N THR A 41 -8.12 -2.66 13.82
CA THR A 41 -7.15 -2.71 12.71
C THR A 41 -6.53 -1.35 12.35
N THR A 42 -5.27 -1.36 11.89
CA THR A 42 -4.62 -0.15 11.34
C THR A 42 -5.43 0.44 10.18
N CYS A 43 -5.96 -0.40 9.30
CA CYS A 43 -6.76 0.00 8.14
C CYS A 43 -7.93 0.91 8.51
N ALA A 44 -8.77 0.47 9.46
CA ALA A 44 -9.94 1.26 9.84
C ALA A 44 -9.56 2.44 10.74
N ARG A 45 -8.59 2.26 11.66
CA ARG A 45 -8.28 3.30 12.65
C ARG A 45 -7.51 4.49 12.08
N VAL A 46 -6.45 4.22 11.32
CA VAL A 46 -5.41 5.20 10.95
C VAL A 46 -4.84 4.98 9.54
N GLY A 47 -5.55 4.22 8.71
CA GLY A 47 -5.07 3.79 7.40
C GLY A 47 -6.07 4.12 6.30
N CYS A 48 -6.53 3.08 5.59
CA CYS A 48 -7.32 3.21 4.38
C CYS A 48 -8.64 3.96 4.60
N MET A 49 -9.41 3.63 5.64
CA MET A 49 -10.74 4.24 5.79
C MET A 49 -10.69 5.76 6.01
N PRO A 50 -9.94 6.29 6.99
CA PRO A 50 -9.88 7.73 7.18
C PRO A 50 -9.16 8.46 6.03
N SER A 51 -8.18 7.82 5.34
CA SER A 51 -7.56 8.44 4.16
C SER A 51 -8.57 8.64 3.02
N LYS A 52 -9.38 7.62 2.72
CA LYS A 52 -10.41 7.69 1.67
C LYS A 52 -11.55 8.64 2.04
N LEU A 53 -11.87 8.78 3.33
CA LEU A 53 -12.84 9.78 3.80
C LEU A 53 -12.35 11.22 3.57
N LEU A 54 -11.06 11.47 3.77
CA LEU A 54 -10.43 12.78 3.51
C LEU A 54 -10.33 13.06 2.01
N ILE A 55 -9.92 12.06 1.20
CA ILE A 55 -9.87 12.17 -0.26
C ILE A 55 -11.24 12.49 -0.83
N ALA A 56 -12.31 11.83 -0.38
CA ALA A 56 -13.67 12.12 -0.85
C ALA A 56 -14.10 13.58 -0.57
N ALA A 57 -13.74 14.14 0.59
CA ALA A 57 -13.99 15.56 0.88
C ALA A 57 -13.18 16.49 -0.03
N ALA A 58 -11.93 16.12 -0.30
CA ALA A 58 -11.04 16.85 -1.19
C ALA A 58 -11.51 16.82 -2.66
N GLU A 59 -11.99 15.69 -3.15
CA GLU A 59 -12.60 15.53 -4.47
C GLU A 59 -13.84 16.42 -4.61
N ALA A 60 -14.71 16.47 -3.59
CA ALA A 60 -15.87 17.35 -3.60
C ALA A 60 -15.47 18.84 -3.68
N ALA A 61 -14.47 19.25 -2.89
CA ALA A 61 -13.94 20.62 -2.93
C ALA A 61 -13.31 20.94 -4.30
N HIS A 62 -12.55 20.01 -4.87
CA HIS A 62 -11.93 20.16 -6.18
C HIS A 62 -12.97 20.23 -7.31
N ALA A 63 -14.01 19.41 -7.29
CA ALA A 63 -15.09 19.45 -8.27
C ALA A 63 -15.79 20.82 -8.33
N VAL A 64 -15.98 21.47 -7.17
CA VAL A 64 -16.49 22.86 -7.13
C VAL A 64 -15.51 23.82 -7.80
N ARG A 65 -14.20 23.70 -7.58
CA ARG A 65 -13.19 24.56 -8.23
C ARG A 65 -13.14 24.37 -9.75
N GLU A 66 -13.35 23.15 -10.23
CA GLU A 66 -13.29 22.81 -11.66
C GLU A 66 -14.61 23.03 -12.41
N ALA A 67 -15.72 23.24 -11.69
CA ALA A 67 -17.05 23.48 -12.25
C ALA A 67 -17.11 24.59 -13.33
N PRO A 68 -16.37 25.72 -13.22
CA PRO A 68 -16.35 26.75 -14.26
C PRO A 68 -15.94 26.25 -15.64
N GLY A 69 -15.10 25.21 -15.72
CA GLY A 69 -14.72 24.60 -17.01
C GLY A 69 -15.86 23.86 -17.72
N PHE A 70 -16.99 23.65 -17.02
CA PHE A 70 -18.24 23.14 -17.59
C PHE A 70 -19.30 24.25 -17.75
N GLY A 71 -18.93 25.51 -17.57
CA GLY A 71 -19.86 26.64 -17.61
C GLY A 71 -20.68 26.82 -16.33
N ILE A 72 -20.36 26.10 -15.25
CA ILE A 72 -21.06 26.19 -13.97
C ILE A 72 -20.28 27.13 -13.05
N GLN A 73 -20.90 28.23 -12.62
CA GLN A 73 -20.26 29.24 -11.77
C GLN A 73 -20.70 29.07 -10.31
N PRO A 74 -19.87 28.48 -9.43
CA PRO A 74 -20.18 28.46 -8.00
C PRO A 74 -19.96 29.86 -7.41
N GLY A 75 -20.86 30.30 -6.50
CA GLY A 75 -20.77 31.60 -5.84
C GLY A 75 -19.58 31.79 -4.88
N GLY A 76 -18.74 30.76 -4.71
CA GLY A 76 -17.55 30.73 -3.84
C GLY A 76 -17.38 29.37 -3.15
N LEU A 77 -16.14 29.01 -2.79
CA LEU A 77 -15.82 27.80 -2.02
C LEU A 77 -15.25 28.17 -0.65
N LYS A 78 -15.92 27.71 0.41
CA LYS A 78 -15.39 27.76 1.78
C LYS A 78 -15.24 26.35 2.31
N VAL A 79 -14.02 25.94 2.64
CA VAL A 79 -13.74 24.67 3.32
C VAL A 79 -13.74 24.93 4.82
N ASP A 80 -14.66 24.29 5.55
CA ASP A 80 -14.64 24.26 7.01
C ASP A 80 -13.80 23.07 7.48
N GLY A 81 -12.54 23.35 7.85
CA GLY A 81 -11.59 22.30 8.22
C GLY A 81 -12.01 21.50 9.44
N LYS A 82 -12.73 22.13 10.39
CA LYS A 82 -13.26 21.44 11.58
C LYS A 82 -14.34 20.45 11.19
N ALA A 83 -15.31 20.88 10.37
CA ALA A 83 -16.37 20.01 9.89
C ALA A 83 -15.83 18.85 9.03
N VAL A 84 -14.81 19.09 8.20
CA VAL A 84 -14.13 18.04 7.43
C VAL A 84 -13.52 16.99 8.35
N MET A 85 -12.71 17.42 9.34
CA MET A 85 -12.04 16.48 10.24
C MET A 85 -13.00 15.78 11.20
N GLU A 86 -14.08 16.43 11.62
CA GLU A 86 -15.16 15.82 12.41
C GLU A 86 -15.85 14.69 11.63
N ARG A 87 -16.17 14.91 10.35
CA ARG A 87 -16.72 13.86 9.49
C ARG A 87 -15.74 12.70 9.32
N VAL A 88 -14.46 12.98 9.07
CA VAL A 88 -13.42 11.94 8.92
C VAL A 88 -13.36 11.08 10.18
N ARG A 89 -13.32 11.69 11.36
CA ARG A 89 -13.26 10.97 12.64
C ARG A 89 -14.53 10.18 12.94
N SER A 90 -15.71 10.77 12.74
CA SER A 90 -16.98 10.09 13.05
C SER A 90 -17.22 8.86 12.16
N GLU A 91 -16.99 8.97 10.85
CA GLU A 91 -17.08 7.83 9.94
C GLU A 91 -15.96 6.80 10.22
N ARG A 92 -14.74 7.25 10.55
CA ARG A 92 -13.66 6.36 11.02
C ARG A 92 -14.11 5.55 12.23
N ASP A 93 -14.65 6.20 13.26
CA ASP A 93 -15.11 5.57 14.49
C ASP A 93 -16.23 4.56 14.21
N ARG A 94 -17.13 4.87 13.28
CA ARG A 94 -18.15 3.92 12.79
C ARG A 94 -17.52 2.67 12.15
N PHE A 95 -16.53 2.82 11.27
CA PHE A 95 -15.85 1.66 10.66
C PHE A 95 -15.07 0.82 11.69
N VAL A 96 -14.43 1.50 12.66
CA VAL A 96 -13.78 0.82 13.79
C VAL A 96 -14.81 0.07 14.63
N GLY A 97 -15.99 0.65 14.87
CA GLY A 97 -17.10 0.02 15.59
C GLY A 97 -17.47 -1.36 15.04
N PHE A 98 -17.60 -1.51 13.72
CA PHE A 98 -17.86 -2.82 13.11
C PHE A 98 -16.76 -3.86 13.39
N VAL A 99 -15.49 -3.43 13.46
CA VAL A 99 -14.39 -4.34 13.83
C VAL A 99 -14.46 -4.71 15.31
N LEU A 100 -14.76 -3.74 16.18
CA LEU A 100 -14.90 -3.96 17.61
C LEU A 100 -16.06 -4.92 17.91
N GLU A 101 -17.21 -4.77 17.25
CA GLU A 101 -18.34 -5.69 17.34
C GLU A 101 -17.94 -7.12 16.95
N ASN A 102 -17.19 -7.27 15.86
CA ASN A 102 -16.67 -8.58 15.43
C ASN A 102 -15.72 -9.22 16.45
N VAL A 103 -14.87 -8.44 17.12
CA VAL A 103 -13.97 -8.94 18.17
C VAL A 103 -14.73 -9.22 19.46
N ALA A 104 -15.71 -8.39 19.80
CA ALA A 104 -16.56 -8.58 20.97
C ALA A 104 -17.36 -9.88 20.88
N ALA A 105 -17.85 -10.22 19.68
CA ALA A 105 -18.59 -11.46 19.40
C ALA A 105 -17.73 -12.74 19.49
N MET A 106 -16.40 -12.65 19.55
CA MET A 106 -15.54 -13.82 19.76
C MET A 106 -15.66 -14.33 21.22
N PRO A 107 -15.51 -15.65 21.46
CA PRO A 107 -15.43 -16.20 22.82
C PRO A 107 -14.38 -15.47 23.67
N ALA A 108 -14.68 -15.24 24.95
CA ALA A 108 -13.78 -14.47 25.82
C ALA A 108 -12.44 -15.19 26.04
N GLU A 109 -12.50 -16.51 26.16
CA GLU A 109 -11.35 -17.42 26.30
C GLU A 109 -10.42 -17.43 25.08
N ASP A 110 -10.92 -17.07 23.91
CA ASP A 110 -10.15 -16.99 22.67
C ASP A 110 -9.34 -15.67 22.56
N LYS A 111 -9.52 -14.73 23.50
CA LYS A 111 -8.92 -13.39 23.44
C LYS A 111 -7.97 -13.15 24.61
N LEU A 112 -6.74 -12.76 24.30
CA LEU A 112 -5.78 -12.33 25.31
C LEU A 112 -5.31 -10.91 25.02
N HIS A 113 -5.32 -10.07 26.04
CA HIS A 113 -4.73 -8.73 25.98
C HIS A 113 -3.35 -8.73 26.61
N GLY A 114 -2.34 -8.35 25.83
CA GLY A 114 -0.97 -8.21 26.31
C GLY A 114 0.07 -8.47 25.22
N ARG A 115 1.28 -7.98 25.48
CA ARG A 115 2.40 -8.16 24.56
C ARG A 115 2.90 -9.60 24.60
N ALA A 116 2.85 -10.28 23.45
CA ALA A 116 3.42 -11.60 23.28
C ALA A 116 4.92 -11.54 23.00
N ARG A 117 5.67 -12.46 23.60
CA ARG A 117 7.09 -12.70 23.32
C ARG A 117 7.37 -14.19 23.27
N PHE A 118 8.04 -14.66 22.23
CA PHE A 118 8.52 -16.04 22.14
C PHE A 118 9.52 -16.35 23.26
N THR A 119 9.30 -17.47 23.94
CA THR A 119 10.25 -18.08 24.88
C THR A 119 10.75 -19.44 24.39
N ALA A 120 10.07 -20.00 23.38
CA ALA A 120 10.46 -21.15 22.58
C ALA A 120 9.66 -21.10 21.25
N PRO A 121 9.95 -21.93 20.23
CA PRO A 121 9.22 -21.88 18.96
C PRO A 121 7.69 -22.01 19.08
N ASN A 122 7.22 -22.69 20.12
CA ASN A 122 5.81 -23.00 20.36
C ASN A 122 5.28 -22.46 21.71
N ARG A 123 6.01 -21.53 22.34
CA ARG A 123 5.65 -20.91 23.62
C ARG A 123 5.77 -19.40 23.56
N LEU A 124 4.73 -18.73 24.04
CA LEU A 124 4.63 -17.28 24.11
C LEU A 124 4.40 -16.86 25.57
N GLN A 125 5.23 -15.95 26.07
CA GLN A 125 4.96 -15.23 27.30
C GLN A 125 4.09 -14.00 27.01
N ILE A 126 2.99 -13.85 27.75
CA ILE A 126 2.08 -12.70 27.67
C ILE A 126 2.18 -11.92 28.99
N GLY A 127 2.74 -10.70 28.93
CA GLY A 127 3.01 -9.92 30.14
C GLY A 127 3.98 -10.65 31.09
N ALA A 128 3.74 -10.56 32.41
CA ALA A 128 4.66 -11.11 33.40
C ALA A 128 4.38 -12.59 33.75
N ASN A 129 3.10 -13.00 33.82
CA ASN A 129 2.70 -14.20 34.57
C ASN A 129 1.94 -15.26 33.75
N LEU A 130 1.71 -15.03 32.45
CA LEU A 130 0.93 -15.91 31.58
C LEU A 130 1.81 -16.48 30.46
N GLU A 131 1.71 -17.79 30.24
CA GLU A 131 2.29 -18.49 29.10
C GLU A 131 1.19 -19.08 28.22
N VAL A 132 1.35 -18.97 26.90
CA VAL A 132 0.56 -19.68 25.90
C VAL A 132 1.46 -20.71 25.23
N ALA A 133 1.11 -21.98 25.36
CA ALA A 133 1.72 -23.06 24.62
C ALA A 133 0.78 -23.45 23.46
N ALA A 134 1.27 -23.29 22.23
CA ALA A 134 0.48 -23.48 21.02
C ALA A 134 1.10 -24.59 20.15
N LYS A 135 0.31 -25.33 19.38
CA LYS A 135 0.88 -26.27 18.39
C LYS A 135 1.49 -25.53 17.20
N ALA A 136 0.92 -24.39 16.83
CA ALA A 136 1.43 -23.48 15.82
C ALA A 136 1.17 -22.01 16.19
N VAL A 137 2.00 -21.10 15.66
CA VAL A 137 1.92 -19.66 15.93
C VAL A 137 1.85 -18.87 14.63
N VAL A 138 0.96 -17.89 14.53
CA VAL A 138 0.88 -16.94 13.41
C VAL A 138 1.31 -15.55 13.90
N ILE A 139 2.39 -15.01 13.32
CA ILE A 139 2.85 -13.64 13.52
C ILE A 139 2.09 -12.73 12.55
N ALA A 140 1.22 -11.87 13.09
CA ALA A 140 0.37 -10.94 12.34
C ALA A 140 0.40 -9.52 12.93
N THR A 141 1.56 -9.10 13.42
CA THR A 141 1.78 -7.86 14.20
C THR A 141 1.78 -6.57 13.37
N GLY A 142 1.61 -6.67 12.06
CA GLY A 142 1.53 -5.53 11.15
C GLY A 142 2.84 -4.74 11.03
N SER A 143 2.70 -3.45 10.72
CA SER A 143 3.80 -2.49 10.58
C SER A 143 3.47 -1.17 11.26
N ARG A 144 4.49 -0.34 11.51
CA ARG A 144 4.34 1.03 12.04
C ARG A 144 5.06 2.05 11.15
N PRO A 145 4.60 3.31 11.07
CA PRO A 145 5.38 4.36 10.42
C PRO A 145 6.74 4.53 11.09
N ASP A 146 7.71 4.99 10.30
CA ASP A 146 9.05 5.29 10.80
C ASP A 146 9.36 6.78 10.62
N ILE A 147 9.81 7.43 11.69
CA ILE A 147 10.28 8.82 11.66
C ILE A 147 11.74 8.79 12.11
N PRO A 148 12.70 9.24 11.28
CA PRO A 148 14.09 9.35 11.68
C PRO A 148 14.25 10.17 12.96
N SER A 149 15.08 9.67 13.88
CA SER A 149 15.24 10.25 15.22
C SER A 149 15.66 11.73 15.21
N GLU A 150 16.49 12.10 14.22
CA GLU A 150 16.95 13.45 13.95
C GLU A 150 15.81 14.41 13.59
N TRP A 151 14.77 13.91 12.92
CA TRP A 151 13.59 14.70 12.56
C TRP A 151 12.60 14.75 13.72
N ALA A 152 12.43 13.64 14.44
CA ALA A 152 11.57 13.58 15.62
C ALA A 152 12.00 14.58 16.72
N ALA A 153 13.30 14.90 16.79
CA ALA A 153 13.83 15.89 17.73
C ALA A 153 13.27 17.32 17.54
N ALA A 154 12.70 17.64 16.37
CA ALA A 154 12.07 18.94 16.11
C ALA A 154 10.69 19.09 16.81
N GLY A 155 10.16 18.02 17.41
CA GLY A 155 8.98 18.05 18.27
C GLY A 155 7.71 17.46 17.63
N PRO A 156 6.56 17.57 18.31
CA PRO A 156 5.35 16.81 18.00
C PRO A 156 4.62 17.22 16.71
N ARG A 157 5.11 18.26 16.01
CA ARG A 157 4.60 18.70 14.71
C ARG A 157 5.29 17.98 13.54
N VAL A 158 6.34 17.21 13.81
CA VAL A 158 6.85 16.20 12.89
C VAL A 158 6.03 14.94 13.14
N ILE A 159 5.12 14.65 12.22
CA ILE A 159 4.10 13.62 12.37
C ILE A 159 4.25 12.55 11.30
N ASN A 160 3.54 11.44 11.48
CA ASN A 160 3.31 10.43 10.47
C ASN A 160 1.82 10.36 10.10
N SER A 161 1.46 9.43 9.21
CA SER A 161 0.07 9.22 8.76
C SER A 161 -0.91 8.97 9.89
N ASP A 162 -0.47 8.37 11.00
CA ASP A 162 -1.37 7.94 12.07
C ASP A 162 -1.95 9.14 12.83
N ALA A 163 -1.23 10.26 12.86
CA ALA A 163 -1.64 11.47 13.57
C ALA A 163 -2.55 12.39 12.75
N VAL A 164 -2.54 12.30 11.41
CA VAL A 164 -3.29 13.20 10.51
C VAL A 164 -4.78 13.13 10.81
N PHE A 165 -5.30 11.93 11.09
CA PHE A 165 -6.73 11.71 11.26
C PHE A 165 -7.25 12.05 12.66
N GLU A 166 -6.36 12.42 13.58
CA GLU A 166 -6.71 12.89 14.92
C GLU A 166 -6.79 14.42 15.01
N TRP A 167 -6.45 15.15 13.94
CA TRP A 167 -6.60 16.59 13.91
C TRP A 167 -8.05 17.01 14.13
N THR A 168 -8.24 18.14 14.83
CA THR A 168 -9.56 18.74 15.07
C THR A 168 -9.90 19.84 14.06
N ASP A 169 -8.92 20.26 13.26
CA ASP A 169 -9.04 21.27 12.21
C ASP A 169 -7.95 21.02 11.15
N LEU A 170 -8.15 21.53 9.94
CA LEU A 170 -7.11 21.47 8.91
C LEU A 170 -6.01 22.49 9.23
N PRO A 171 -4.72 22.12 9.11
CA PRO A 171 -3.62 23.07 9.28
C PRO A 171 -3.57 24.07 8.12
N ARG A 172 -2.83 25.17 8.27
CA ARG A 172 -2.63 26.15 7.18
C ARG A 172 -1.60 25.63 6.18
N SER A 173 -0.63 24.85 6.64
CA SER A 173 0.44 24.33 5.78
C SER A 173 1.06 23.02 6.27
N VAL A 174 1.39 22.13 5.33
CA VAL A 174 2.01 20.83 5.60
C VAL A 174 3.11 20.55 4.57
N ALA A 175 4.32 20.27 5.03
CA ALA A 175 5.34 19.66 4.17
C ALA A 175 5.23 18.15 4.25
N VAL A 176 5.11 17.47 3.11
CA VAL A 176 5.01 16.01 3.04
C VAL A 176 6.34 15.44 2.56
N ILE A 177 6.99 14.62 3.37
CA ILE A 177 8.24 13.96 3.00
C ILE A 177 7.91 12.55 2.48
N GLY A 178 8.17 12.34 1.19
CA GLY A 178 7.91 11.10 0.46
C GLY A 178 6.79 11.25 -0.57
N ALA A 179 7.07 10.80 -1.80
CA ALA A 179 6.10 10.72 -2.90
C ALA A 179 5.58 9.29 -3.11
N GLY A 180 5.49 8.50 -2.02
CA GLY A 180 4.83 7.20 -2.02
C GLY A 180 3.31 7.33 -2.01
N VAL A 181 2.59 6.20 -2.01
CA VAL A 181 1.11 6.14 -2.01
C VAL A 181 0.49 7.07 -0.96
N ILE A 182 0.91 6.92 0.30
CA ILE A 182 0.37 7.68 1.44
C ILE A 182 0.65 9.19 1.28
N GLY A 183 1.89 9.55 0.93
CA GLY A 183 2.29 10.95 0.77
C GLY A 183 1.54 11.66 -0.34
N LEU A 184 1.32 10.99 -1.48
CA LEU A 184 0.56 11.54 -2.60
C LEU A 184 -0.93 11.66 -2.27
N GLU A 185 -1.55 10.62 -1.72
CA GLU A 185 -2.97 10.64 -1.35
C GLU A 185 -3.27 11.76 -0.34
N LEU A 186 -2.51 11.81 0.76
CA LEU A 186 -2.74 12.81 1.81
C LEU A 186 -2.33 14.20 1.36
N GLY A 187 -1.19 14.32 0.67
CA GLY A 187 -0.73 15.61 0.16
C GLY A 187 -1.72 16.24 -0.82
N GLN A 188 -2.27 15.47 -1.75
CA GLN A 188 -3.25 15.98 -2.72
C GLN A 188 -4.59 16.30 -2.05
N ALA A 189 -5.04 15.44 -1.15
CA ALA A 189 -6.28 15.69 -0.42
C ALA A 189 -6.20 17.00 0.39
N LEU A 190 -5.09 17.21 1.12
CA LEU A 190 -4.86 18.44 1.87
C LEU A 190 -4.75 19.67 0.95
N HIS A 191 -4.03 19.56 -0.17
CA HIS A 191 -3.92 20.63 -1.16
C HIS A 191 -5.30 21.09 -1.67
N ARG A 192 -6.14 20.14 -2.10
CA ARG A 192 -7.49 20.41 -2.63
C ARG A 192 -8.45 20.97 -1.58
N LEU A 193 -8.23 20.64 -0.31
CA LEU A 193 -8.94 21.22 0.84
C LEU A 193 -8.43 22.62 1.24
N GLY A 194 -7.43 23.16 0.53
CA GLY A 194 -6.94 24.52 0.73
C GLY A 194 -5.74 24.66 1.67
N VAL A 195 -5.13 23.54 2.09
CA VAL A 195 -3.88 23.56 2.85
C VAL A 195 -2.71 23.86 1.91
N ARG A 196 -1.77 24.72 2.31
CA ARG A 196 -0.52 24.92 1.56
C ARG A 196 0.37 23.68 1.71
N VAL A 197 0.52 22.91 0.64
CA VAL A 197 1.28 21.64 0.65
C VAL A 197 2.50 21.74 -0.26
N ALA A 198 3.63 21.18 0.20
CA ALA A 198 4.77 20.84 -0.64
C ALA A 198 5.14 19.37 -0.41
N ILE A 199 5.20 18.56 -1.47
CA ILE A 199 5.64 17.17 -1.41
C ILE A 199 7.11 17.11 -1.82
N ILE A 200 7.96 16.60 -0.94
CA ILE A 200 9.41 16.55 -1.11
C ILE A 200 9.85 15.09 -1.15
N ALA A 201 10.55 14.70 -2.21
CA ALA A 201 11.07 13.36 -2.38
C ALA A 201 12.55 13.39 -2.78
N ARG A 202 13.36 12.61 -2.07
CA ARG A 202 14.79 12.43 -2.39
C ARG A 202 15.01 11.74 -3.75
N GLY A 203 14.10 10.84 -4.12
CA GLY A 203 14.13 10.14 -5.41
C GLY A 203 13.25 10.80 -6.45
N SER A 204 13.08 10.11 -7.58
CA SER A 204 12.09 10.43 -8.62
C SER A 204 10.93 9.43 -8.66
N SER A 205 10.76 8.61 -7.63
CA SER A 205 9.66 7.64 -7.57
C SER A 205 8.33 8.33 -7.31
N VAL A 206 7.28 7.87 -7.99
CA VAL A 206 5.89 8.27 -7.78
C VAL A 206 5.06 7.05 -7.43
N ALA A 207 4.48 7.04 -6.24
CA ALA A 207 3.67 5.94 -5.74
C ALA A 207 4.41 4.58 -5.89
N GLN A 208 3.71 3.57 -6.42
CA GLN A 208 4.23 2.23 -6.71
C GLN A 208 4.81 2.07 -8.13
N LEU A 209 4.79 3.10 -8.97
CA LEU A 209 5.19 3.01 -10.38
C LEU A 209 6.68 2.65 -10.56
N LYS A 210 6.95 1.87 -11.60
CA LYS A 210 8.29 1.44 -12.03
C LYS A 210 8.50 1.58 -13.53
N ASP A 211 7.45 1.68 -14.34
CA ASP A 211 7.55 2.02 -15.76
C ASP A 211 7.95 3.50 -15.92
N PRO A 212 9.08 3.80 -16.59
CA PRO A 212 9.59 5.17 -16.66
C PRO A 212 8.66 6.13 -17.42
N HIS A 213 7.87 5.64 -18.39
CA HIS A 213 6.96 6.50 -19.16
C HIS A 213 5.68 6.80 -18.37
N VAL A 214 5.13 5.79 -17.67
CA VAL A 214 3.95 5.98 -16.81
C VAL A 214 4.33 6.88 -15.62
N LEU A 215 5.51 6.68 -15.04
CA LEU A 215 6.05 7.53 -13.98
C LEU A 215 6.23 8.97 -14.45
N ALA A 216 6.80 9.21 -15.64
CA ALA A 216 6.94 10.56 -16.18
C ALA A 216 5.59 11.24 -16.39
N ALA A 217 4.61 10.53 -16.95
CA ALA A 217 3.24 11.03 -17.12
C ALA A 217 2.59 11.36 -15.76
N ALA A 218 2.82 10.54 -14.73
CA ALA A 218 2.32 10.80 -13.38
C ALA A 218 2.97 12.03 -12.74
N SER A 219 4.29 12.15 -12.81
CA SER A 219 5.04 13.30 -12.31
C SER A 219 4.58 14.61 -12.95
N GLN A 220 4.37 14.61 -14.27
CA GLN A 220 3.86 15.78 -14.98
C GLN A 220 2.44 16.13 -14.53
N ALA A 221 1.51 15.16 -14.59
CA ALA A 221 0.10 15.43 -14.31
C ALA A 221 -0.14 15.92 -12.87
N LEU A 222 0.59 15.36 -11.90
CA LEU A 222 0.51 15.77 -10.49
C LEU A 222 1.22 17.11 -10.24
N GLY A 223 2.37 17.34 -10.90
CA GLY A 223 3.14 18.58 -10.77
C GLY A 223 2.46 19.82 -11.39
N GLU A 224 1.51 19.63 -12.31
CA GLU A 224 0.67 20.71 -12.83
C GLU A 224 -0.33 21.25 -11.78
N GLU A 225 -0.71 20.43 -10.79
CA GLU A 225 -1.64 20.82 -9.72
C GLU A 225 -0.90 21.18 -8.42
N MET A 226 0.14 20.43 -8.09
CA MET A 226 0.77 20.46 -6.76
C MET A 226 2.26 20.78 -6.80
N ASP A 227 2.75 21.42 -5.73
CA ASP A 227 4.19 21.60 -5.51
C ASP A 227 4.84 20.24 -5.15
N LEU A 228 5.42 19.62 -6.18
CA LEU A 228 6.04 18.30 -6.11
C LEU A 228 7.53 18.41 -6.48
N ARG A 229 8.38 18.21 -5.48
CA ARG A 229 9.84 18.43 -5.57
C ARG A 229 10.58 17.11 -5.48
N PHE A 230 10.94 16.58 -6.65
CA PHE A 230 11.77 15.39 -6.74
C PHE A 230 13.25 15.74 -6.57
N ARG A 231 14.07 14.70 -6.31
CA ARG A 231 15.52 14.84 -6.15
C ARG A 231 15.92 15.97 -5.18
N THR A 232 15.12 16.11 -4.13
CA THR A 232 15.28 17.15 -3.13
C THR A 232 15.46 16.48 -1.77
N GLU A 233 16.56 16.80 -1.10
CA GLU A 233 16.89 16.29 0.22
C GLU A 233 16.39 17.25 1.30
N VAL A 234 15.90 16.69 2.41
CA VAL A 234 15.61 17.46 3.63
C VAL A 234 16.87 17.46 4.48
N SER A 235 17.50 18.63 4.60
CA SER A 235 18.77 18.79 5.32
C SER A 235 18.59 19.11 6.80
N ALA A 236 17.50 19.78 7.17
CA ALA A 236 17.17 20.04 8.57
C ALA A 236 15.67 20.28 8.76
N ILE A 237 15.17 19.87 9.93
CA ILE A 237 13.86 20.24 10.45
C ILE A 237 14.10 20.83 11.83
N THR A 238 13.70 22.07 12.06
CA THR A 238 13.88 22.76 13.33
C THR A 238 12.57 23.35 13.81
N ARG A 239 12.41 23.45 15.13
CA ARG A 239 11.23 24.10 15.71
C ARG A 239 11.33 25.60 15.50
N ALA A 240 10.27 26.21 14.99
CA ALA A 240 10.17 27.66 14.78
C ALA A 240 8.82 28.17 15.32
N GLY A 241 8.81 28.62 16.58
CA GLY A 241 7.59 29.07 17.27
C GLY A 241 6.53 27.96 17.35
N ASP A 242 5.35 28.24 16.78
CA ASP A 242 4.22 27.33 16.67
C ASP A 242 4.23 26.46 15.39
N GLY A 243 5.31 26.51 14.62
CA GLY A 243 5.51 25.69 13.43
C GLY A 243 6.90 25.06 13.37
N LEU A 244 7.29 24.69 12.16
CA LEU A 244 8.57 24.08 11.83
C LEU A 244 9.22 24.86 10.71
N GLU A 245 10.52 25.09 10.82
CA GLU A 245 11.35 25.53 9.72
C GLU A 245 11.95 24.29 9.05
N LEU A 246 11.75 24.17 7.74
CA LEU A 246 12.23 23.08 6.91
C LEU A 246 13.29 23.60 5.96
N ARG A 247 14.48 23.01 6.02
CA ARG A 247 15.56 23.27 5.05
C ARG A 247 15.65 22.12 4.06
N THR A 248 15.63 22.45 2.79
CA THR A 248 15.77 21.49 1.69
C THR A 248 16.87 21.87 0.73
N ARG A 249 17.50 20.87 0.11
CA ARG A 249 18.54 21.04 -0.90
C ARG A 249 18.21 20.26 -2.16
N GLY A 250 18.16 20.94 -3.30
CA GLY A 250 18.01 20.31 -4.62
C GLY A 250 19.35 19.76 -5.16
N THR A 251 19.31 18.96 -6.23
CA THR A 251 20.52 18.40 -6.86
C THR A 251 21.48 19.44 -7.43
N GLU A 252 20.97 20.62 -7.78
CA GLU A 252 21.77 21.73 -8.31
C GLU A 252 22.35 22.62 -7.20
N GLY A 253 22.21 22.21 -5.94
CA GLY A 253 22.71 22.95 -4.78
C GLY A 253 21.80 24.09 -4.31
N GLU A 254 20.63 24.27 -4.93
CA GLU A 254 19.63 25.23 -4.44
C GLU A 254 19.23 24.87 -3.00
N GLU A 255 19.37 25.82 -2.07
CA GLU A 255 18.83 25.68 -0.73
C GLU A 255 17.54 26.48 -0.61
N ARG A 256 16.54 25.89 0.05
CA ARG A 256 15.30 26.59 0.42
C ARG A 256 15.05 26.40 1.90
N THR A 257 14.55 27.46 2.52
CA THR A 257 14.09 27.46 3.91
C THR A 257 12.65 27.94 3.93
N GLU A 258 11.75 27.12 4.46
CA GLU A 258 10.30 27.42 4.48
C GLU A 258 9.67 27.05 5.82
N HIS A 259 8.59 27.73 6.18
CA HIS A 259 7.88 27.52 7.44
C HIS A 259 6.56 26.76 7.22
N PHE A 260 6.35 25.67 7.96
CA PHE A 260 5.14 24.85 7.90
C PHE A 260 4.52 24.63 9.28
N ASP A 261 3.20 24.43 9.36
CA ASP A 261 2.54 24.10 10.63
C ASP A 261 2.86 22.65 11.06
N TYR A 262 3.03 21.75 10.08
CA TYR A 262 3.39 20.34 10.27
C TYR A 262 4.35 19.84 9.19
N VAL A 263 5.17 18.85 9.54
CA VAL A 263 5.89 18.01 8.58
C VAL A 263 5.34 16.60 8.69
N LEU A 264 4.77 16.09 7.61
CA LEU A 264 4.21 14.74 7.49
C LEU A 264 5.24 13.80 6.84
N VAL A 265 5.79 12.88 7.63
CA VAL A 265 6.75 11.89 7.18
C VAL A 265 6.04 10.63 6.70
N THR A 266 6.26 10.27 5.43
CA THR A 266 5.64 9.11 4.76
C THR A 266 6.67 8.21 4.07
N THR A 267 7.92 8.25 4.55
CA THR A 267 9.09 7.63 3.90
C THR A 267 9.13 6.10 3.99
N GLY A 268 8.24 5.47 4.76
CA GLY A 268 8.12 4.03 4.82
C GLY A 268 7.40 3.55 6.08
N ARG A 269 7.30 2.22 6.18
CA ARG A 269 6.77 1.53 7.36
C ARG A 269 7.72 0.39 7.72
N THR A 270 7.89 0.19 9.02
CA THR A 270 8.75 -0.86 9.58
C THR A 270 7.88 -2.00 10.10
N PRO A 271 8.13 -3.27 9.73
CA PRO A 271 7.44 -4.43 10.30
C PRO A 271 7.58 -4.50 11.83
N ASN A 272 6.53 -4.93 12.51
CA ASN A 272 6.50 -5.04 13.97
C ASN A 272 6.99 -6.42 14.45
N VAL A 273 8.22 -6.77 14.09
CA VAL A 273 8.87 -8.04 14.49
C VAL A 273 9.89 -7.87 15.62
N SER A 274 10.33 -6.63 15.88
CA SER A 274 11.23 -6.30 16.99
C SER A 274 10.55 -6.49 18.34
N GLY A 275 11.30 -7.02 19.32
CA GLY A 275 10.79 -7.27 20.67
C GLY A 275 9.93 -8.54 20.82
N LEU A 276 9.66 -9.27 19.73
CA LEU A 276 8.92 -10.53 19.78
C LEU A 276 9.72 -11.70 20.34
N GLY A 277 11.02 -11.56 20.60
CA GLY A 277 11.84 -12.67 21.10
C GLY A 277 12.15 -13.75 20.06
N LEU A 278 12.28 -13.37 18.78
CA LEU A 278 12.55 -14.31 17.68
C LEU A 278 13.89 -15.06 17.83
N ASP A 279 14.80 -14.55 18.66
CA ASP A 279 16.03 -15.24 19.08
C ASP A 279 15.75 -16.58 19.79
N HIS A 280 14.59 -16.73 20.44
CA HIS A 280 14.18 -17.97 21.13
C HIS A 280 13.58 -19.02 20.18
N THR A 281 13.40 -18.71 18.88
CA THR A 281 12.73 -19.61 17.94
C THR A 281 13.68 -20.37 17.02
N GLY A 282 14.95 -19.92 16.92
CA GLY A 282 15.93 -20.48 15.99
C GLY A 282 15.65 -20.18 14.50
N LEU A 283 14.71 -19.28 14.20
CA LEU A 283 14.39 -18.89 12.83
C LEU A 283 15.52 -18.06 12.20
N ALA A 284 15.82 -18.33 10.93
CA ALA A 284 16.67 -17.46 10.14
C ALA A 284 15.92 -16.15 9.81
N LEU A 285 16.53 -15.01 10.16
CA LEU A 285 15.97 -13.70 9.89
C LEU A 285 16.63 -13.05 8.67
N ASP A 286 15.92 -12.15 8.01
CA ASP A 286 16.48 -11.26 7.00
C ASP A 286 17.18 -10.05 7.64
N LYS A 287 17.71 -9.15 6.81
CA LYS A 287 18.41 -7.94 7.27
C LYS A 287 17.54 -6.95 8.06
N ASN A 288 16.22 -7.07 7.96
CA ASN A 288 15.25 -6.23 8.66
C ASN A 288 14.72 -6.92 9.94
N GLY A 289 15.24 -8.10 10.29
CA GLY A 289 14.78 -8.89 11.44
C GLY A 289 13.49 -9.66 11.19
N VAL A 290 13.02 -9.75 9.94
CA VAL A 290 11.82 -10.50 9.56
C VAL A 290 12.20 -11.98 9.35
N PRO A 291 11.47 -12.95 9.93
CA PRO A 291 11.70 -14.36 9.63
C PRO A 291 11.65 -14.66 8.13
N LYS A 292 12.60 -15.43 7.62
CA LYS A 292 12.51 -15.95 6.26
C LYS A 292 11.34 -16.93 6.19
N PHE A 293 10.49 -16.77 5.19
CA PHE A 293 9.26 -17.54 5.05
C PHE A 293 9.00 -17.93 3.58
N ASP A 294 8.21 -18.99 3.39
CA ASP A 294 7.71 -19.38 2.09
C ASP A 294 6.46 -18.56 1.74
N ARG A 295 6.51 -17.87 0.59
CA ARG A 295 5.45 -16.94 0.15
C ARG A 295 4.13 -17.61 -0.26
N HIS A 296 4.10 -18.92 -0.44
CA HIS A 296 2.89 -19.66 -0.81
C HIS A 296 2.23 -20.30 0.40
N THR A 297 3.00 -20.66 1.42
CA THR A 297 2.49 -21.32 2.63
C THR A 297 2.42 -20.41 3.84
N MET A 298 3.13 -19.27 3.81
CA MET A 298 3.37 -18.35 4.94
C MET A 298 4.24 -18.95 6.06
N GLN A 299 4.81 -20.14 5.87
CA GLN A 299 5.58 -20.85 6.88
C GLN A 299 6.99 -20.26 7.02
N CYS A 300 7.44 -20.05 8.25
CA CYS A 300 8.80 -19.62 8.56
C CYS A 300 9.73 -20.84 8.68
N GLY A 301 10.62 -21.02 7.71
CA GLY A 301 11.41 -22.25 7.57
C GLY A 301 10.52 -23.50 7.57
N ASP A 302 10.94 -24.55 8.27
CA ASP A 302 10.15 -25.78 8.46
C ASP A 302 9.46 -25.82 9.84
N SER A 303 9.34 -24.67 10.50
CA SER A 303 8.86 -24.56 11.89
C SER A 303 7.33 -24.58 11.99
N CYS A 304 6.82 -24.57 13.22
CA CYS A 304 5.39 -24.36 13.52
C CYS A 304 4.96 -22.89 13.49
N ILE A 305 5.84 -21.98 13.05
CA ILE A 305 5.60 -20.53 13.03
C ILE A 305 5.29 -20.08 11.60
N PHE A 306 4.27 -19.25 11.46
CA PHE A 306 3.83 -18.63 10.21
C PHE A 306 3.85 -17.11 10.36
N ILE A 307 3.95 -16.38 9.25
CA ILE A 307 3.94 -14.91 9.25
C ILE A 307 3.02 -14.35 8.15
N ALA A 308 2.22 -13.35 8.48
CA ALA A 308 1.22 -12.80 7.56
C ALA A 308 1.00 -11.28 7.72
N GLY A 309 0.49 -10.66 6.65
CA GLY A 309 0.28 -9.22 6.56
C GLY A 309 1.58 -8.44 6.53
N ASP A 310 1.50 -7.16 6.87
CA ASP A 310 2.65 -6.25 6.85
C ASP A 310 3.84 -6.71 7.71
N ALA A 311 3.63 -7.62 8.67
CA ALA A 311 4.71 -8.21 9.47
C ALA A 311 5.70 -8.99 8.58
N SER A 312 5.23 -9.57 7.47
CA SER A 312 6.05 -10.30 6.48
C SER A 312 6.91 -9.39 5.60
N ALA A 313 6.61 -8.08 5.57
CA ALA A 313 7.21 -7.11 4.66
C ALA A 313 7.12 -7.43 3.15
N GLU A 314 6.29 -8.39 2.73
CA GLU A 314 6.18 -8.78 1.31
C GLU A 314 5.44 -7.71 0.49
N ILE A 315 4.14 -7.57 0.77
CA ILE A 315 3.24 -6.65 0.06
C ILE A 315 2.28 -6.05 1.09
N PRO A 316 2.56 -4.84 1.61
CA PRO A 316 1.77 -4.21 2.68
C PRO A 316 0.48 -3.60 2.13
N LEU A 317 -0.43 -4.46 1.66
CA LEU A 317 -1.75 -4.11 1.13
C LEU A 317 -2.82 -4.90 1.89
N LEU A 318 -3.95 -4.23 2.15
CA LEU A 318 -5.07 -4.83 2.87
C LEU A 318 -5.54 -6.20 2.32
N PRO A 319 -5.83 -6.35 1.00
CA PRO A 319 -6.29 -7.63 0.47
C PRO A 319 -5.23 -8.72 0.58
N GLU A 320 -3.94 -8.39 0.41
CA GLU A 320 -2.84 -9.33 0.59
C GLU A 320 -2.75 -9.78 2.06
N ALA A 321 -2.87 -8.87 3.02
CA ALA A 321 -2.88 -9.21 4.44
C ALA A 321 -4.03 -10.16 4.79
N ALA A 322 -5.23 -9.97 4.21
CA ALA A 322 -6.36 -10.86 4.41
C ALA A 322 -6.09 -12.28 3.84
N ASP A 323 -5.55 -12.37 2.63
CA ASP A 323 -5.21 -13.65 1.99
C ASP A 323 -4.08 -14.37 2.71
N GLN A 324 -2.98 -13.68 3.00
CA GLN A 324 -1.86 -14.22 3.77
C GLN A 324 -2.34 -14.70 5.14
N GLY A 325 -3.20 -13.93 5.83
CA GLY A 325 -3.79 -14.33 7.11
C GLY A 325 -4.61 -15.63 6.98
N LYS A 326 -5.46 -15.73 5.95
CA LYS A 326 -6.22 -16.96 5.67
C LYS A 326 -5.31 -18.17 5.42
N ILE A 327 -4.25 -17.98 4.63
CA ILE A 327 -3.27 -19.04 4.32
C ILE A 327 -2.54 -19.48 5.58
N ALA A 328 -1.98 -18.53 6.33
CA ALA A 328 -1.23 -18.80 7.55
C ALA A 328 -2.10 -19.48 8.61
N GLY A 329 -3.33 -19.00 8.83
CA GLY A 329 -4.25 -19.61 9.80
C GLY A 329 -4.68 -21.03 9.42
N ALA A 330 -4.94 -21.28 8.13
CA ALA A 330 -5.27 -22.62 7.65
C ALA A 330 -4.10 -23.59 7.81
N ASN A 331 -2.88 -23.18 7.43
CA ASN A 331 -1.69 -24.02 7.58
C ASN A 331 -1.27 -24.21 9.04
N ALA A 332 -1.44 -23.20 9.90
CA ALA A 332 -1.22 -23.35 11.34
C ALA A 332 -2.20 -24.36 11.96
N ALA A 333 -3.46 -24.37 11.51
CA ALA A 333 -4.47 -25.32 11.98
C ALA A 333 -4.19 -26.78 11.56
N SER A 334 -3.59 -26.99 10.39
CA SER A 334 -3.26 -28.32 9.85
C SER A 334 -1.82 -28.76 10.09
N TYR A 335 -0.97 -27.92 10.69
CA TYR A 335 0.44 -28.23 10.95
C TYR A 335 0.58 -29.60 11.65
N PRO A 336 1.49 -30.51 11.19
CA PRO A 336 2.56 -30.27 10.22
C PRO A 336 2.18 -30.39 8.73
N GLU A 337 0.91 -30.61 8.38
CA GLU A 337 0.48 -30.65 6.98
C GLU A 337 0.33 -29.23 6.41
N VAL A 338 1.41 -28.72 5.83
CA VAL A 338 1.45 -27.38 5.20
C VAL A 338 1.20 -27.49 3.69
N LYS A 339 0.30 -26.65 3.16
CA LYS A 339 -0.06 -26.62 1.73
C LYS A 339 0.06 -25.21 1.16
N PRO A 340 0.47 -25.05 -0.11
CA PRO A 340 0.39 -23.77 -0.80
C PRO A 340 -1.04 -23.21 -0.83
N GLY A 341 -1.18 -21.96 -0.45
CA GLY A 341 -2.43 -21.21 -0.56
C GLY A 341 -2.59 -20.53 -1.92
N LEU A 342 -3.83 -20.11 -2.23
CA LEU A 342 -4.13 -19.34 -3.42
C LEU A 342 -3.53 -17.93 -3.31
N ARG A 343 -2.54 -17.62 -4.15
CA ARG A 343 -2.07 -16.24 -4.37
C ARG A 343 -2.85 -15.61 -5.52
N ARG A 344 -3.42 -14.43 -5.26
CA ARG A 344 -4.13 -13.64 -6.27
C ARG A 344 -3.15 -12.80 -7.07
N THR A 345 -3.66 -12.26 -8.17
CA THR A 345 -2.97 -11.30 -9.01
C THR A 345 -2.60 -10.06 -8.18
N PRO A 346 -1.32 -9.65 -8.16
CA PRO A 346 -0.92 -8.40 -7.53
C PRO A 346 -1.68 -7.22 -8.12
N LEU A 347 -2.31 -6.43 -7.26
CA LEU A 347 -3.04 -5.21 -7.61
C LEU A 347 -2.76 -4.15 -6.56
N ALA A 348 -2.24 -3.00 -6.97
CA ALA A 348 -2.05 -1.85 -6.09
C ALA A 348 -2.64 -0.60 -6.72
N ILE A 349 -3.42 0.13 -5.93
CA ILE A 349 -4.10 1.37 -6.33
C ILE A 349 -3.62 2.51 -5.43
N THR A 350 -3.31 3.66 -6.04
CA THR A 350 -3.16 4.94 -5.34
C THR A 350 -4.32 5.84 -5.74
N PHE A 351 -5.03 6.33 -4.73
CA PHE A 351 -6.26 7.11 -4.87
C PHE A 351 -5.97 8.61 -4.99
N SER A 352 -4.92 8.96 -5.74
CA SER A 352 -4.70 10.31 -6.25
C SER A 352 -5.62 10.57 -7.46
N GLU A 353 -5.63 11.79 -7.95
CA GLU A 353 -6.22 12.13 -9.25
C GLU A 353 -5.18 12.86 -10.12
N PRO A 354 -4.74 12.29 -11.26
CA PRO A 354 -5.17 11.00 -11.80
C PRO A 354 -4.84 9.81 -10.89
N GLN A 355 -5.70 8.80 -10.89
CA GLN A 355 -5.50 7.57 -10.11
C GLN A 355 -4.34 6.77 -10.71
N ILE A 356 -3.66 6.00 -9.87
CA ILE A 356 -2.56 5.13 -10.30
C ILE A 356 -2.90 3.68 -10.00
N ALA A 357 -2.65 2.79 -10.95
CA ALA A 357 -2.85 1.35 -10.79
C ALA A 357 -1.65 0.56 -11.32
N THR A 358 -1.25 -0.49 -10.61
CA THR A 358 -0.29 -1.50 -11.09
C THR A 358 -0.89 -2.88 -10.94
N VAL A 359 -0.75 -3.71 -11.97
CA VAL A 359 -1.44 -5.00 -12.09
C VAL A 359 -0.46 -6.07 -12.56
N GLY A 360 -0.50 -7.26 -11.95
CA GLY A 360 0.30 -8.40 -12.38
C GLY A 360 1.80 -8.14 -12.20
N GLN A 361 2.59 -8.55 -13.20
CA GLN A 361 4.04 -8.29 -13.23
C GLN A 361 4.31 -6.84 -13.66
N GLY A 362 5.12 -6.12 -12.87
CA GLY A 362 5.48 -4.73 -13.16
C GLY A 362 6.61 -4.62 -14.18
N TYR A 363 6.80 -3.42 -14.76
CA TYR A 363 7.80 -3.18 -15.80
C TYR A 363 9.22 -3.59 -15.38
N LYS A 364 9.60 -3.28 -14.13
CA LYS A 364 10.93 -3.59 -13.60
C LYS A 364 11.16 -5.09 -13.41
N GLU A 365 10.14 -5.84 -12.99
CA GLU A 365 10.21 -7.30 -12.84
C GLU A 365 10.43 -7.95 -14.19
N LEU A 366 9.60 -7.59 -15.17
CA LEU A 366 9.69 -8.05 -16.56
C LEU A 366 11.03 -7.66 -17.20
N SER A 367 11.49 -6.43 -16.97
CA SER A 367 12.76 -5.93 -17.52
C SER A 367 13.99 -6.58 -16.89
N ASN A 368 13.89 -7.14 -15.69
CA ASN A 368 14.96 -7.93 -15.08
C ASN A 368 14.87 -9.42 -15.43
N GLY A 369 13.74 -9.87 -15.97
CA GLY A 369 13.53 -11.22 -16.45
C GLY A 369 14.39 -11.57 -17.67
N ARG A 370 14.55 -12.88 -17.88
CA ARG A 370 15.25 -13.45 -19.03
C ARG A 370 14.40 -13.43 -20.30
N GLU A 371 13.08 -13.45 -20.14
CA GLU A 371 12.13 -13.44 -21.25
C GLU A 371 11.86 -12.01 -21.72
N HIS A 372 11.66 -11.87 -23.03
CA HIS A 372 11.22 -10.62 -23.62
C HIS A 372 9.71 -10.49 -23.55
N PHE A 373 9.24 -9.25 -23.45
CA PHE A 373 7.83 -8.92 -23.43
C PHE A 373 7.56 -7.76 -24.40
N ALA A 374 6.37 -7.77 -24.99
CA ALA A 374 5.86 -6.68 -25.81
C ALA A 374 5.13 -5.67 -24.90
N ILE A 375 5.05 -4.41 -25.36
CA ILE A 375 4.42 -3.33 -24.62
C ILE A 375 3.48 -2.58 -25.55
N GLY A 376 2.21 -2.44 -25.17
CA GLY A 376 1.28 -1.52 -25.80
C GLY A 376 1.00 -0.33 -24.90
N ALA A 377 0.69 0.82 -25.50
CA ALA A 377 0.50 2.06 -24.76
C ALA A 377 -0.68 2.88 -25.28
N VAL A 378 -1.20 3.74 -24.41
CA VAL A 378 -2.17 4.78 -24.76
C VAL A 378 -1.96 6.01 -23.87
N SER A 379 -2.08 7.21 -24.44
CA SER A 379 -2.24 8.45 -23.67
C SER A 379 -3.74 8.74 -23.48
N PHE A 380 -4.11 9.20 -22.29
CA PHE A 380 -5.48 9.63 -21.98
C PHE A 380 -5.76 11.08 -22.42
N ASP A 381 -4.77 11.83 -22.90
CA ASP A 381 -4.87 13.26 -23.24
C ASP A 381 -5.92 13.55 -24.32
N ASN A 382 -6.07 12.61 -25.27
CA ASN A 382 -7.06 12.70 -26.33
C ASN A 382 -8.10 11.56 -26.32
N GLN A 383 -8.23 10.86 -25.18
CA GLN A 383 -9.25 9.82 -25.02
C GLN A 383 -10.63 10.49 -24.88
N GLY A 384 -11.59 10.07 -25.71
CA GLY A 384 -12.88 10.76 -25.87
C GLY A 384 -13.64 11.00 -24.57
N ARG A 385 -13.89 9.95 -23.78
CA ARG A 385 -14.60 10.07 -22.49
C ARG A 385 -13.80 10.87 -21.47
N SER A 386 -12.49 10.70 -21.41
CA SER A 386 -11.61 11.47 -20.52
C SER A 386 -11.68 12.96 -20.81
N ARG A 387 -11.74 13.36 -22.09
CA ARG A 387 -11.92 14.77 -22.49
C ARG A 387 -13.29 15.31 -22.13
N VAL A 388 -14.35 14.54 -22.34
CA VAL A 388 -15.73 14.91 -21.94
C VAL A 388 -15.78 15.24 -20.44
N MET A 389 -15.05 14.49 -19.62
CA MET A 389 -14.99 14.70 -18.17
C MET A 389 -13.93 15.73 -17.73
N ARG A 390 -13.15 16.32 -18.66
CA ARG A 390 -11.96 17.13 -18.36
C ARG A 390 -10.94 16.44 -17.44
N GLN A 391 -10.86 15.11 -17.52
CA GLN A 391 -9.92 14.25 -16.79
C GLN A 391 -8.92 13.57 -17.75
N ASN A 392 -8.64 14.20 -18.89
CA ASN A 392 -7.76 13.71 -19.94
C ASN A 392 -6.29 13.98 -19.63
N LYS A 393 -5.76 13.29 -18.63
CA LYS A 393 -4.33 13.26 -18.32
C LYS A 393 -3.89 11.83 -18.04
N GLY A 394 -2.65 11.52 -18.39
CA GLY A 394 -1.98 10.29 -17.99
C GLY A 394 -1.84 9.26 -19.11
N MET A 395 -1.40 8.06 -18.74
CA MET A 395 -0.99 7.00 -19.64
C MET A 395 -1.30 5.62 -19.05
N LEU A 396 -1.60 4.66 -19.92
CA LEU A 396 -1.65 3.24 -19.59
C LEU A 396 -0.63 2.50 -20.47
N ARG A 397 0.16 1.62 -19.85
CA ARG A 397 1.01 0.64 -20.54
C ARG A 397 0.64 -0.77 -20.09
N VAL A 398 0.49 -1.66 -21.07
CA VAL A 398 0.13 -3.07 -20.89
C VAL A 398 1.24 -3.96 -21.44
N TYR A 399 1.47 -5.10 -20.81
CA TYR A 399 2.60 -5.99 -21.10
C TYR A 399 2.10 -7.38 -21.48
N ALA A 400 2.72 -8.01 -22.49
CA ALA A 400 2.43 -9.40 -22.86
C ALA A 400 3.68 -10.19 -23.28
N GLU A 401 3.59 -11.50 -23.13
CA GLU A 401 4.62 -12.46 -23.55
C GLU A 401 4.61 -12.63 -25.08
N TYR A 402 5.77 -12.52 -25.74
CA TYR A 402 5.86 -12.69 -27.20
C TYR A 402 5.40 -14.07 -27.68
N ALA A 403 5.79 -15.14 -26.97
CA ALA A 403 5.56 -16.51 -27.43
C ALA A 403 4.08 -16.91 -27.43
N SER A 404 3.32 -16.46 -26.42
CA SER A 404 1.94 -16.90 -26.18
C SER A 404 0.90 -15.79 -26.39
N GLY A 405 1.32 -14.52 -26.45
CA GLY A 405 0.43 -13.37 -26.39
C GLY A 405 -0.28 -13.22 -25.04
N ARG A 406 0.13 -13.96 -24.00
CA ARG A 406 -0.46 -13.90 -22.65
C ARG A 406 -0.22 -12.55 -22.01
N PHE A 407 -1.27 -11.97 -21.43
CA PHE A 407 -1.18 -10.73 -20.67
C PHE A 407 -0.39 -10.95 -19.37
N LEU A 408 0.62 -10.11 -19.14
CA LEU A 408 1.55 -10.23 -18.01
C LEU A 408 1.32 -9.18 -16.93
N GLY A 409 0.83 -8.00 -17.28
CA GLY A 409 0.62 -6.93 -16.32
C GLY A 409 0.45 -5.56 -16.96
N ALA A 410 0.29 -4.54 -16.12
CA ALA A 410 0.11 -3.17 -16.57
C ALA A 410 0.52 -2.15 -15.50
N GLU A 411 0.90 -0.96 -15.95
CA GLU A 411 1.04 0.23 -15.12
C GLU A 411 0.22 1.38 -15.74
N MET A 412 -0.54 2.07 -14.90
CA MET A 412 -1.47 3.13 -15.33
C MET A 412 -1.41 4.32 -14.40
N VAL A 413 -1.45 5.51 -14.98
CA VAL A 413 -1.87 6.76 -14.33
C VAL A 413 -2.97 7.38 -15.19
N GLY A 414 -4.14 7.64 -14.64
CA GLY A 414 -5.26 8.14 -15.45
C GLY A 414 -6.60 8.14 -14.73
N PRO A 415 -7.67 8.56 -15.43
CA PRO A 415 -9.01 8.55 -14.86
C PRO A 415 -9.47 7.11 -14.58
N ARG A 416 -10.12 6.90 -13.43
CA ARG A 416 -10.75 5.62 -13.06
C ARG A 416 -9.80 4.41 -13.11
N ALA A 417 -8.52 4.62 -12.81
CA ALA A 417 -7.51 3.56 -12.83
C ALA A 417 -7.83 2.42 -11.85
N GLU A 418 -8.56 2.69 -10.76
CA GLU A 418 -8.99 1.63 -9.84
C GLU A 418 -9.89 0.59 -10.52
N HIS A 419 -10.81 1.01 -11.39
CA HIS A 419 -11.75 0.12 -12.07
C HIS A 419 -11.07 -0.65 -13.20
N ILE A 420 -10.29 0.05 -14.03
CA ILE A 420 -9.49 -0.58 -15.09
C ILE A 420 -8.46 -1.54 -14.48
N GLY A 421 -7.88 -1.19 -13.33
CA GLY A 421 -6.99 -2.06 -12.56
C GLY A 421 -7.64 -3.37 -12.15
N HIS A 422 -8.89 -3.36 -11.67
CA HIS A 422 -9.64 -4.58 -11.36
C HIS A 422 -9.93 -5.41 -12.61
N LEU A 423 -10.36 -4.79 -13.71
CA LEU A 423 -10.62 -5.47 -14.99
C LEU A 423 -9.37 -6.19 -15.49
N LEU A 424 -8.22 -5.52 -15.47
CA LEU A 424 -6.92 -6.08 -15.84
C LEU A 424 -6.47 -7.17 -14.87
N ALA A 425 -6.70 -7.01 -13.56
CA ALA A 425 -6.32 -8.00 -12.57
C ALA A 425 -7.07 -9.32 -12.77
N TRP A 426 -8.35 -9.26 -13.15
CA TRP A 426 -9.14 -10.45 -13.48
C TRP A 426 -8.66 -11.11 -14.78
N ALA A 427 -8.38 -10.32 -15.82
CA ALA A 427 -7.82 -10.84 -17.07
C ALA A 427 -6.47 -11.56 -16.83
N HIS A 428 -5.61 -10.97 -15.99
CA HIS A 428 -4.35 -11.58 -15.58
C HIS A 428 -4.56 -12.86 -14.75
N GLN A 429 -5.46 -12.85 -13.77
CA GLN A 429 -5.78 -14.03 -12.95
C GLN A 429 -6.28 -15.19 -13.82
N ALA A 430 -7.11 -14.88 -14.83
CA ALA A 430 -7.65 -15.82 -15.81
C ALA A 430 -6.64 -16.20 -16.91
N ARG A 431 -5.43 -15.61 -16.91
CA ARG A 431 -4.35 -15.84 -17.87
C ARG A 431 -4.78 -15.59 -19.33
N LEU A 432 -5.61 -14.59 -19.55
CA LEU A 432 -6.07 -14.25 -20.90
C LEU A 432 -4.92 -13.79 -21.81
N THR A 433 -5.04 -14.07 -23.09
CA THR A 433 -4.18 -13.49 -24.13
C THR A 433 -4.72 -12.14 -24.60
N VAL A 434 -3.86 -11.31 -25.18
CA VAL A 434 -4.25 -10.00 -25.73
C VAL A 434 -5.37 -10.12 -26.78
N PRO A 435 -5.34 -11.09 -27.73
CA PRO A 435 -6.48 -11.32 -28.62
C PRO A 435 -7.78 -11.64 -27.89
N GLN A 436 -7.76 -12.52 -26.88
CA GLN A 436 -8.95 -12.84 -26.07
C GLN A 436 -9.49 -11.60 -25.36
N MET A 437 -8.61 -10.74 -24.84
CA MET A 437 -9.02 -9.48 -24.22
C MET A 437 -9.66 -8.51 -25.22
N LEU A 438 -9.20 -8.49 -26.48
CA LEU A 438 -9.75 -7.65 -27.56
C LEU A 438 -11.11 -8.14 -28.07
N GLU A 439 -11.44 -9.42 -27.87
CA GLU A 439 -12.77 -10.00 -28.17
C GLU A 439 -13.82 -9.63 -27.11
N MET A 440 -13.39 -9.14 -25.94
CA MET A 440 -14.29 -8.69 -24.88
C MET A 440 -14.99 -7.37 -25.23
N PRO A 441 -16.19 -7.11 -24.69
CA PRO A 441 -16.93 -5.88 -24.99
C PRO A 441 -16.26 -4.64 -24.38
N PHE A 442 -16.15 -3.59 -25.20
CA PHE A 442 -15.81 -2.23 -24.78
C PHE A 442 -16.96 -1.31 -25.20
N TYR A 443 -17.65 -0.71 -24.22
CA TYR A 443 -18.77 0.19 -24.47
C TYR A 443 -18.32 1.53 -25.11
N HIS A 444 -19.26 2.42 -25.43
CA HIS A 444 -18.94 3.75 -25.97
C HIS A 444 -19.95 4.81 -25.51
N PRO A 445 -19.51 6.03 -25.10
CA PRO A 445 -18.13 6.45 -24.82
C PRO A 445 -17.71 6.14 -23.37
N VAL A 446 -16.63 5.38 -23.17
CA VAL A 446 -16.09 5.04 -21.83
C VAL A 446 -14.57 5.11 -21.76
N VAL A 447 -13.98 5.15 -20.56
CA VAL A 447 -12.50 5.25 -20.38
C VAL A 447 -11.81 3.96 -20.83
N GLU A 448 -12.47 2.82 -20.69
CA GLU A 448 -12.01 1.48 -21.08
C GLU A 448 -11.69 1.39 -22.58
N GLU A 449 -12.24 2.26 -23.44
CA GLU A 449 -11.80 2.34 -24.84
C GLU A 449 -10.33 2.74 -24.97
N GLY A 450 -9.76 3.45 -23.99
CA GLY A 450 -8.32 3.67 -23.89
C GLY A 450 -7.55 2.37 -23.67
N LEU A 451 -8.04 1.49 -22.78
CA LEU A 451 -7.49 0.14 -22.62
C LEU A 451 -7.54 -0.64 -23.94
N ARG A 452 -8.65 -0.59 -24.68
CA ARG A 452 -8.74 -1.21 -26.02
C ARG A 452 -7.66 -0.69 -26.97
N THR A 453 -7.39 0.61 -26.97
CA THR A 453 -6.30 1.19 -27.78
C THR A 453 -4.94 0.64 -27.37
N ALA A 454 -4.62 0.58 -26.08
CA ALA A 454 -3.37 0.02 -25.60
C ALA A 454 -3.22 -1.48 -25.94
N LEU A 455 -4.31 -2.24 -25.88
CA LEU A 455 -4.33 -3.65 -26.28
C LEU A 455 -4.13 -3.84 -27.79
N ARG A 456 -4.71 -2.96 -28.62
CA ARG A 456 -4.49 -2.98 -30.09
C ARG A 456 -3.04 -2.67 -30.43
N ASP A 457 -2.46 -1.67 -29.77
CA ASP A 457 -1.05 -1.33 -29.90
C ASP A 457 -0.17 -2.52 -29.50
N LEU A 458 -0.46 -3.15 -28.36
CA LEU A 458 0.23 -4.36 -27.90
C LEU A 458 0.12 -5.52 -28.90
N ALA A 459 -1.06 -5.72 -29.50
CA ALA A 459 -1.28 -6.76 -30.51
C ALA A 459 -0.47 -6.52 -31.81
N LEU A 460 -0.17 -5.25 -32.16
CA LEU A 460 0.71 -4.91 -33.26
C LEU A 460 2.18 -5.15 -32.89
N GLU A 461 2.60 -4.82 -31.68
CA GLU A 461 3.97 -5.09 -31.20
C GLU A 461 4.26 -6.59 -31.14
N LEU A 462 3.29 -7.42 -30.75
CA LEU A 462 3.41 -8.89 -30.74
C LEU A 462 3.61 -9.51 -32.13
N GLN A 463 3.28 -8.81 -33.22
CA GLN A 463 3.54 -9.28 -34.59
C GLN A 463 4.99 -9.04 -35.03
N LYS A 464 5.74 -8.21 -34.31
CA LYS A 464 7.15 -7.94 -34.58
C LYS A 464 8.02 -9.06 -34.00
N PRO A 465 9.19 -9.34 -34.59
CA PRO A 465 10.13 -10.28 -34.00
C PRO A 465 10.55 -9.80 -32.60
N PRO A 466 10.70 -10.70 -31.61
CA PRO A 466 11.18 -10.31 -30.30
C PRO A 466 12.60 -9.72 -30.41
N PRO A 467 12.97 -8.78 -29.54
CA PRO A 467 14.35 -8.28 -29.50
C PRO A 467 15.34 -9.44 -29.24
N PRO A 468 16.61 -9.31 -29.65
CA PRO A 468 17.62 -10.34 -29.39
C PRO A 468 17.74 -10.62 -27.88
N PRO A 469 18.00 -11.88 -27.46
CA PRO A 469 18.13 -12.23 -26.04
C PRO A 469 19.12 -11.30 -25.33
N LYS A 470 18.78 -10.90 -24.10
CA LYS A 470 19.70 -10.08 -23.30
C LYS A 470 21.00 -10.86 -23.10
N PRO A 471 22.18 -10.24 -23.28
CA PRO A 471 23.44 -10.90 -23.01
C PRO A 471 23.43 -11.41 -21.57
N VAL A 472 23.75 -12.69 -21.38
CA VAL A 472 23.98 -13.24 -20.04
C VAL A 472 25.16 -12.47 -19.46
N PRO A 473 25.08 -11.92 -18.23
CA PRO A 473 26.26 -11.41 -17.56
C PRO A 473 27.26 -12.56 -17.51
N ASN A 474 28.35 -12.45 -18.27
CA ASN A 474 29.45 -13.38 -18.13
C ASN A 474 29.96 -13.23 -16.70
N ASP A 475 29.71 -14.22 -15.84
CA ASP A 475 30.54 -14.50 -14.68
C ASP A 475 31.92 -14.96 -15.20
N CYS A 476 32.64 -14.03 -15.83
CA CYS A 476 34.06 -14.15 -16.04
C CYS A 476 34.74 -13.53 -14.81
N THR A 477 34.72 -14.25 -13.69
CA THR A 477 35.89 -14.29 -12.82
C THR A 477 36.70 -15.51 -13.23
N PRO A 478 37.75 -15.37 -14.06
CA PRO A 478 38.77 -16.39 -14.15
C PRO A 478 39.43 -16.47 -12.78
N GLY A 479 39.44 -17.67 -12.19
CA GLY A 479 40.22 -17.92 -10.99
C GLY A 479 41.70 -17.62 -11.23
N CYS A 480 42.31 -16.97 -10.23
CA CYS A 480 43.69 -17.14 -9.78
C CYS A 480 43.77 -16.60 -8.36
#